data_AF-K1Y4G7-F1
#
_entry.id   AF-K1Y4G7-F1
#
_cell.length_a   1.000
_cell.length_b   1.000
_cell.length_c   1.000
_cell.angle_alpha   90.00
_cell.angle_beta   90.00
_cell.angle_gamma   90.00
#
_symmetry.space_group_name_H-M   'P 1'
#
loop_
_entity.id
_entity.type
_entity.pdbx_description
1 polymer ?
#
loop_
_entity_poly.entity_id
_entity_poly.type
_entity_poly.pdbx_seq_one_letter_code
_entity_poly.pdbx_strand_id
1 'polypeptide(L)' 'MKQDFLETEISIALVKETFSTELSRQLSLARISSPIAILDGTGINDDLNGCERPVAFPLKAMQDRRAVVVHSLAKWKR' A
#
# COMPACT_ATOMS: atom_id res chain seq x y z
N MET A 1 10.32 -8.40 29.17
CA MET A 1 10.73 -7.82 27.86
C MET A 1 10.24 -8.62 26.66
N LYS A 2 10.54 -9.93 26.49
CA LYS A 2 10.00 -10.70 25.33
C LYS A 2 8.47 -10.87 25.33
N GLN A 3 7.86 -11.04 26.52
CA GLN A 3 6.41 -11.16 26.68
C GLN A 3 5.65 -9.92 26.15
N ASP A 4 6.16 -8.73 26.49
CA ASP A 4 5.62 -7.42 26.11
C ASP A 4 5.65 -7.18 24.58
N PHE A 5 6.70 -7.65 23.91
CA PHE A 5 6.77 -7.60 22.44
C PHE A 5 5.68 -8.47 21.78
N LEU A 6 5.47 -9.69 22.28
CA LEU A 6 4.45 -10.58 21.73
C LEU A 6 3.04 -10.01 21.99
N GLU A 7 2.79 -9.48 23.19
CA GLU A 7 1.53 -8.81 23.53
C GLU A 7 1.27 -7.57 22.65
N THR A 8 2.33 -6.82 22.33
CA THR A 8 2.26 -5.69 21.39
C THR A 8 1.88 -6.16 19.99
N GLU A 9 2.53 -7.19 19.45
CA GLU A 9 2.21 -7.73 18.12
C GLU A 9 0.78 -8.28 18.04
N ILE A 10 0.31 -8.98 19.09
CA ILE A 10 -1.09 -9.44 19.20
C ILE A 10 -2.05 -8.24 19.19
N SER A 11 -1.72 -7.19 19.95
CA SER A 11 -2.56 -5.98 20.01
C SER A 11 -2.60 -5.24 18.66
N ILE A 12 -1.48 -5.17 17.94
CA ILE A 12 -1.42 -4.60 16.59
C ILE A 12 -2.30 -5.39 15.62
N ALA A 13 -2.23 -6.72 15.66
CA ALA A 13 -3.05 -7.59 14.82
C ALA A 13 -4.54 -7.39 15.11
N LEU A 14 -4.93 -7.40 16.40
CA LEU A 14 -6.31 -7.20 16.84
C LEU A 14 -6.90 -5.89 16.31
N VAL A 15 -6.16 -4.77 16.42
CA VAL A 15 -6.62 -3.47 15.94
C VAL A 15 -6.78 -3.47 14.41
N LYS A 16 -5.79 -3.99 13.67
CA LYS A 16 -5.80 -4.04 12.20
C LYS A 16 -6.97 -4.87 11.67
N GLU A 17 -7.20 -6.04 12.24
CA GLU A 17 -8.27 -6.95 11.81
C GLU A 17 -9.66 -6.41 12.16
N THR A 18 -9.82 -5.91 13.39
CA THR A 18 -11.11 -5.38 13.87
C THR A 18 -11.55 -4.18 13.04
N PHE A 19 -10.67 -3.19 12.85
CA PHE A 19 -11.00 -2.00 12.08
C PHE A 19 -11.27 -2.33 10.60
N SER A 20 -10.44 -3.16 9.97
CA SER A 20 -10.64 -3.53 8.56
C SER A 20 -11.96 -4.26 8.34
N THR A 21 -12.35 -5.14 9.26
CA THR A 21 -13.63 -5.88 9.18
C THR A 21 -14.81 -4.93 9.32
N GLU A 22 -14.78 -4.06 10.32
CA GLU A 22 -15.87 -3.14 10.60
C GLU A 22 -16.02 -2.06 9.51
N LEU A 23 -14.90 -1.52 9.00
CA LEU A 23 -14.90 -0.59 7.87
C LEU A 23 -15.54 -1.21 6.62
N SER A 24 -15.17 -2.45 6.32
CA SER A 24 -15.71 -3.18 5.17
C SER A 24 -17.21 -3.41 5.31
N ARG A 25 -17.65 -3.80 6.51
CA ARG A 25 -19.07 -4.03 6.82
C ARG A 25 -19.91 -2.77 6.73
N GLN A 26 -19.43 -1.66 7.31
CA GLN A 26 -20.19 -0.41 7.39
C GLN A 26 -20.28 0.33 6.06
N LEU A 27 -19.24 0.22 5.22
CA LEU A 27 -19.18 0.91 3.93
C LEU A 27 -19.45 -0.01 2.73
N SER A 28 -19.83 -1.27 2.97
CA SER A 28 -20.05 -2.29 1.92
C SER A 28 -18.85 -2.44 0.98
N LEU A 29 -17.64 -2.48 1.53
CA LEU A 29 -16.40 -2.61 0.78
C LEU A 29 -15.95 -4.07 0.71
N ALA A 30 -15.41 -4.47 -0.44
CA ALA A 30 -14.70 -5.74 -0.60
C ALA A 30 -13.18 -5.50 -0.50
N ARG A 31 -12.49 -6.35 0.25
CA ARG A 31 -11.02 -6.33 0.30
C ARG A 31 -10.45 -6.87 -1.02
N ILE A 32 -9.54 -6.12 -1.63
CA ILE A 32 -8.87 -6.50 -2.89
C ILE A 32 -7.35 -6.43 -2.74
N SER A 33 -6.63 -7.23 -3.54
CA SER A 33 -5.17 -7.18 -3.61
C SER A 33 -4.69 -5.92 -4.31
N SER A 34 -3.75 -5.21 -3.72
CA SER A 34 -3.21 -3.95 -4.25
C SER A 34 -1.76 -4.07 -4.74
N PRO A 35 -1.37 -3.30 -5.77
CA PRO A 35 0.03 -3.22 -6.19
C PRO A 35 0.88 -2.49 -5.14
N ILE A 36 2.11 -2.96 -4.93
CA ILE A 36 3.12 -2.27 -4.11
C ILE A 36 4.04 -1.38 -4.96
N ALA A 37 4.15 -1.69 -6.25
CA ALA A 37 4.89 -0.93 -7.23
C ALA A 37 4.16 -0.99 -8.57
N ILE A 38 4.32 0.06 -9.36
CA ILE A 38 3.70 0.22 -10.68
C ILE A 38 4.74 0.74 -11.66
N LEU A 39 4.47 0.61 -12.95
CA LEU A 39 5.32 1.21 -13.98
C LEU A 39 5.27 2.73 -13.88
N ASP A 40 6.45 3.34 -14.01
CA ASP A 40 6.60 4.78 -14.03
C ASP A 40 5.89 5.38 -15.27
N GLY A 41 5.41 6.61 -15.15
CA GLY A 41 4.71 7.32 -16.24
C GLY A 41 3.33 6.77 -16.62
N THR A 42 2.75 5.84 -15.85
CA THR A 42 1.38 5.33 -16.11
C THR A 42 0.27 6.30 -15.69
N GLY A 43 0.59 7.33 -14.91
CA GLY A 43 -0.40 8.23 -14.31
C GLY A 43 -1.22 7.62 -13.16
N ILE A 44 -0.97 6.34 -12.82
CA ILE A 44 -1.68 5.61 -11.76
C ILE A 44 -1.14 5.96 -10.37
N ASN A 45 0.13 6.38 -10.25
CA ASN A 45 0.68 6.77 -8.95
C ASN A 45 0.06 8.05 -8.44
N ASP A 46 -0.03 8.18 -7.12
CA ASP A 46 -0.38 9.44 -6.48
C ASP A 46 0.84 10.37 -6.44
N ASP A 47 0.69 11.55 -7.02
CA ASP A 47 1.78 12.54 -7.14
C ASP A 47 1.86 13.44 -5.89
N LEU A 48 0.94 13.31 -4.93
CA LEU A 48 0.87 14.12 -3.71
C LEU A 48 0.85 15.63 -4.05
N ASN A 49 1.86 16.41 -3.65
CA ASN A 49 1.98 17.83 -3.99
C ASN A 49 2.75 18.08 -5.30
N GLY A 50 3.22 17.01 -5.96
CA GLY A 50 3.98 17.05 -7.21
C GLY A 50 5.46 17.37 -7.04
N CYS A 51 5.93 17.60 -5.81
CA CYS A 51 7.35 17.83 -5.51
C CYS A 51 8.02 16.61 -4.85
N GLU A 52 7.22 15.68 -4.33
CA GLU A 52 7.69 14.44 -3.74
C GLU A 52 8.26 13.50 -4.80
N ARG A 53 9.38 12.84 -4.47
CA ARG A 53 10.06 11.90 -5.38
C ARG A 53 9.73 10.47 -4.96
N PRO A 54 9.03 9.69 -5.81
CA PRO A 54 8.77 8.30 -5.50
C PRO A 54 10.05 7.47 -5.56
N VAL A 55 10.09 6.39 -4.77
CA VAL A 55 11.18 5.41 -4.82
C VAL A 55 11.10 4.66 -6.14
N ALA A 56 12.08 4.87 -7.01
CA ALA A 56 12.13 4.30 -8.36
C ALA A 56 13.25 3.28 -8.52
N PHE A 57 13.02 2.22 -9.29
CA PHE A 57 13.99 1.16 -9.54
C PHE A 57 13.80 0.53 -10.93
N PRO A 58 14.88 -0.01 -11.55
CA PRO A 58 14.78 -0.71 -12.84
C PRO A 58 14.26 -2.14 -12.67
N LEU A 59 13.43 -2.58 -13.60
CA LEU A 59 12.95 -3.95 -13.69
C LEU A 59 13.77 -4.73 -14.72
N LYS A 60 14.72 -5.55 -14.25
CA LYS A 60 15.60 -6.36 -15.13
C LYS A 60 14.81 -7.24 -16.11
N ALA A 61 13.70 -7.83 -15.67
CA ALA A 61 12.83 -8.67 -16.49
C ALA A 61 12.07 -7.88 -17.59
N MET A 62 12.08 -6.54 -17.53
CA MET A 62 11.37 -5.67 -18.46
C MET A 62 12.34 -4.70 -19.14
N GLN A 63 13.53 -5.15 -19.53
CA GLN A 63 14.54 -4.33 -20.23
C GLN A 63 14.86 -3.03 -19.46
N ASP A 64 15.00 -3.14 -18.13
CA ASP A 64 15.28 -2.03 -17.22
C ASP A 64 14.25 -0.88 -17.24
N ARG A 65 13.00 -1.18 -17.65
CA ARG A 65 11.88 -0.25 -17.45
C ARG A 65 11.78 0.14 -15.98
N ARG A 66 11.53 1.43 -15.74
CA ARG A 66 11.40 1.98 -14.40
C ARG A 66 10.05 1.64 -13.79
N ALA A 67 10.08 1.15 -12.56
CA ALA A 67 8.93 1.06 -11.68
C ALA A 67 9.11 2.01 -10.51
N VAL A 68 7.98 2.40 -9.90
CA VAL A 68 7.92 3.25 -8.72
C VAL A 68 7.12 2.55 -7.63
N VAL A 69 7.59 2.65 -6.38
CA VAL A 69 6.78 2.29 -5.21
C VAL A 69 5.62 3.26 -5.12
N VAL A 70 4.41 2.73 -4.90
CA VAL A 70 3.21 3.57 -4.81
C VAL A 70 3.26 4.46 -3.57
N HIS A 71 2.98 5.76 -3.71
CA HIS A 71 2.79 6.64 -2.55
C HIS A 71 1.44 6.36 -1.88
N SER A 72 0.41 6.22 -2.72
CA SER A 72 -0.93 5.84 -2.32
C SER A 72 -1.63 5.17 -3.50
N LEU A 73 -2.78 4.56 -3.24
CA LEU A 73 -3.64 3.95 -4.26
C LEU A 73 -4.80 4.88 -4.66
N ALA A 74 -4.74 6.18 -4.39
CA ALA A 74 -5.87 7.10 -4.58
C ALA A 74 -6.43 7.08 -6.01
N LYS A 75 -5.56 7.10 -7.03
CA LYS A 75 -5.96 7.02 -8.44
C LYS A 75 -6.29 5.59 -8.88
N TRP A 76 -5.54 4.59 -8.39
CA TRP A 76 -5.76 3.17 -8.71
C TRP A 76 -7.11 2.61 -8.23
N LYS A 77 -7.63 3.13 -7.11
CA LYS A 77 -8.91 2.69 -6.53
C LYS A 77 -10.15 3.21 -7.27
N ARG A 78 -9.98 4.14 -8.22
CA ARG A 78 -11.08 4.64 -9.07
C ARG A 78 -11.35 3.65 -10.18
#